data_AF-A0A8B6DWF2-F1
#
_entry.id   AF-A0A8B6DWF2-F1
#
_cell.length_a   1.000
_cell.length_b   1.000
_cell.length_c   1.000
_cell.angle_alpha   90.00
_cell.angle_beta   90.00
_cell.angle_gamma   90.00
#
_symmetry.space_group_name_H-M   'P 1'
#
loop_
_entity.id
_entity.type
_entity.pdbx_description
1 polymer ?
#
loop_
_entity_poly.entity_id
_entity_poly.type
_entity_poly.pdbx_seq_one_letter_code
_entity_poly.pdbx_strand_id
1 'polypeptide(L)'
;MFFKSCLGLSEDALSQIPSNSELLRLSVNCETCMLHDLALHLGMEEMVWNDMEYNNPGNTQLVKFLTLMHLKENDEITFTELDNGLREMEITTHKLCVVRRRKQVKSNIPDDILDCVPSDEILDRLAPLVGKIVFQLGIELGLSVEDLESIKEKWERDLTAQNKEVLFTWRKGRTVKPTIRVLEQVLVDIGKGARCLKEVVKDVDPKTLRAVEMVTDLSDWNFPLYKVRLQKNYLKIITNIQHENIVDHLIARQVVSVDDGKKIESGKTPQEKNRNLMDMMLRKNEMGFYEFIKALRKDSVYADLADQIEKTDVTSRDMATLRKCLK
;
A
#
# COMPACT_ATOMS: atom_id res chain seq x y z
N MET A 1 35.42 7.44 20.00
CA MET A 1 34.31 7.88 19.15
C MET A 1 33.49 8.89 19.95
N PHE A 2 33.48 10.16 19.56
CA PHE A 2 32.57 11.13 20.14
C PHE A 2 31.17 10.85 19.60
N PHE A 3 30.26 10.38 20.45
CA PHE A 3 28.84 10.35 20.09
C PHE A 3 28.41 11.81 19.93
N LYS A 4 28.09 12.23 18.69
CA LYS A 4 27.38 13.49 18.48
C LYS A 4 26.13 13.44 19.37
N SER A 5 25.98 14.40 20.28
CA SER A 5 24.80 14.51 21.12
C SER A 5 23.56 14.54 20.22
N CYS A 6 22.60 13.65 20.50
CA CYS A 6 21.37 13.60 19.73
C CYS A 6 20.52 14.82 20.12
N LEU A 7 20.23 15.70 19.17
CA LEU A 7 19.40 16.91 19.39
C LEU A 7 17.91 16.61 19.67
N GLY A 8 17.54 15.35 19.88
CA GLY A 8 16.14 14.94 19.99
C GLY A 8 15.40 14.91 18.64
N LEU A 9 14.07 14.79 18.75
CA LEU A 9 13.13 15.00 17.66
C LEU A 9 12.81 16.50 17.53
N SER A 10 12.51 16.96 16.32
CA SER A 10 12.01 18.33 16.11
C SER A 10 10.59 18.47 16.66
N GLU A 11 10.14 19.71 16.93
CA GLU A 11 8.76 19.97 17.37
C GLU A 11 7.74 19.42 16.37
N ASP A 12 7.94 19.65 15.07
CA ASP A 12 7.10 19.08 13.99
C ASP A 12 7.07 17.54 13.99
N ALA A 13 8.11 16.90 14.51
CA ALA A 13 8.17 15.45 14.61
C ALA A 13 7.43 14.95 15.85
N LEU A 14 7.57 15.67 16.98
CA LEU A 14 6.88 15.36 18.24
C LEU A 14 5.36 15.44 18.09
N SER A 15 4.84 16.39 17.30
CA SER A 15 3.40 16.56 17.08
C SER A 15 2.75 15.52 16.15
N GLN A 16 3.51 14.56 15.61
CA GLN A 16 2.98 13.57 14.66
C GLN A 16 2.58 12.27 15.37
N ILE A 17 1.51 11.65 14.88
CA ILE A 17 1.12 10.29 15.28
C ILE A 17 2.13 9.29 14.67
N PRO A 18 2.73 8.39 15.47
CA PRO A 18 3.64 7.39 14.96
C PRO A 18 3.01 6.45 13.92
N SER A 19 3.75 6.12 12.87
CA SER A 19 3.38 5.06 11.93
C SER A 19 3.50 3.68 12.59
N ASN A 20 2.83 2.66 12.03
CA ASN A 20 2.92 1.30 12.55
C ASN A 20 4.36 0.77 12.49
N SER A 21 5.13 1.14 11.46
CA SER A 21 6.56 0.82 11.38
C SER A 21 7.38 1.46 12.52
N GLU A 22 7.05 2.68 12.92
CA GLU A 22 7.73 3.35 14.03
C GLU A 22 7.36 2.71 15.37
N LEU A 23 6.08 2.39 15.60
CA LEU A 23 5.64 1.66 16.80
C LEU A 23 6.28 0.28 16.87
N LEU A 24 6.40 -0.44 15.75
CA LEU A 24 7.09 -1.72 15.71
C LEU A 24 8.55 -1.56 16.12
N ARG A 25 9.28 -0.59 15.57
CA ARG A 25 10.67 -0.36 15.96
C ARG A 25 10.78 0.03 17.42
N LEU A 26 9.86 0.85 17.93
CA LEU A 26 9.83 1.20 19.35
C LEU A 26 9.66 -0.07 20.19
N SER A 27 8.70 -0.92 19.83
CA SER A 27 8.47 -2.19 20.51
C SER A 27 9.69 -3.12 20.51
N VAL A 28 10.49 -3.15 19.44
CA VAL A 28 11.73 -3.94 19.37
C VAL A 28 12.82 -3.35 20.27
N ASN A 29 12.90 -2.02 20.38
CA ASN A 29 13.93 -1.34 21.16
C ASN A 29 13.56 -1.15 22.65
N CYS A 30 12.40 -1.64 23.06
CA CYS A 30 11.90 -1.53 24.42
C CYS A 30 11.77 -2.90 25.10
N GLU A 31 12.15 -2.94 26.37
CA GLU A 31 11.88 -4.07 27.25
C GLU A 31 10.38 -4.15 27.56
N THR A 32 9.89 -5.35 27.89
CA THR A 32 8.46 -5.59 28.10
C THR A 32 7.92 -4.84 29.30
N CYS A 33 8.59 -4.93 30.45
CA CYS A 33 8.21 -4.18 31.67
C CYS A 33 8.18 -2.66 31.41
N MET A 34 9.15 -2.16 30.65
CA MET A 34 9.22 -0.75 30.29
C MET A 34 8.04 -0.31 29.41
N LEU A 35 7.55 -1.15 28.50
CA LEU A 35 6.37 -0.82 27.71
C LEU A 35 5.05 -0.99 28.47
N HIS A 36 5.00 -1.95 29.40
CA HIS A 36 3.89 -2.09 30.31
C HIS A 36 3.70 -0.82 31.14
N ASP A 37 4.78 -0.39 31.82
CA ASP A 37 4.73 0.79 32.69
C ASP A 37 4.45 2.08 31.87
N LEU A 38 5.02 2.19 30.66
CA LEU A 38 4.70 3.30 29.75
C LEU A 38 3.22 3.30 29.37
N ALA A 39 2.63 2.13 29.09
CA ALA A 39 1.23 2.04 28.70
C ALA A 39 0.31 2.43 29.85
N LEU A 40 0.58 1.94 31.08
CA LEU A 40 -0.16 2.35 32.27
C LEU A 40 -0.06 3.86 32.52
N HIS A 41 1.14 4.43 32.33
CA HIS A 41 1.37 5.87 32.46
C HIS A 41 0.57 6.69 31.45
N LEU A 42 0.41 6.15 30.24
CA LEU A 42 -0.37 6.77 29.16
C LEU A 42 -1.89 6.47 29.27
N GLY A 43 -2.34 5.86 30.36
CA GLY A 43 -3.76 5.67 30.66
C GLY A 43 -4.35 4.32 30.24
N MET A 44 -3.55 3.37 29.75
CA MET A 44 -4.03 2.02 29.49
C MET A 44 -4.40 1.32 30.81
N GLU A 45 -5.57 0.67 30.84
CA GLU A 45 -5.96 -0.16 31.97
C GLU A 45 -5.12 -1.45 32.04
N GLU A 46 -4.71 -1.85 33.25
CA GLU A 46 -3.91 -3.07 33.48
C GLU A 46 -4.61 -4.35 32.96
N MET A 47 -5.94 -4.38 33.00
CA MET A 47 -6.74 -5.49 32.46
C MET A 47 -6.53 -5.66 30.94
N VAL A 48 -6.44 -4.55 30.20
CA VAL A 48 -6.25 -4.58 28.74
C VAL A 48 -4.88 -5.18 28.39
N TRP A 49 -3.83 -4.82 29.13
CA TRP A 49 -2.52 -5.43 28.95
C TRP A 49 -2.54 -6.94 29.24
N ASN A 50 -3.12 -7.33 30.37
CA ASN A 50 -3.23 -8.74 30.77
C ASN A 50 -3.99 -9.56 29.72
N ASP A 51 -5.06 -9.03 29.14
CA ASP A 51 -5.80 -9.66 28.06
C ASP A 51 -4.93 -9.85 26.80
N MET A 52 -4.11 -8.85 26.44
CA MET A 52 -3.19 -8.99 25.30
C MET A 52 -2.14 -10.07 25.52
N GLU A 53 -1.56 -10.16 26.73
CA GLU A 53 -0.60 -11.22 27.08
C GLU A 53 -1.25 -12.60 27.08
N TYR A 54 -2.44 -12.71 27.67
CA TYR A 54 -3.20 -13.96 27.73
C TYR A 54 -3.53 -14.49 26.32
N ASN A 55 -3.94 -13.60 25.42
CA ASN A 55 -4.31 -13.98 24.05
C ASN A 55 -3.10 -14.25 23.14
N ASN A 56 -1.88 -13.85 23.53
CA ASN A 56 -0.67 -13.98 22.71
C ASN A 56 0.47 -14.69 23.47
N PRO A 57 0.25 -15.90 24.00
CA PRO A 57 1.21 -16.56 24.88
C PRO A 57 2.53 -16.83 24.16
N GLY A 58 3.63 -16.41 24.79
CA GLY A 58 4.99 -16.60 24.25
C GLY A 58 5.37 -15.67 23.10
N ASN A 59 4.50 -14.76 22.67
CA ASN A 59 4.79 -13.78 21.62
C ASN A 59 4.95 -12.36 22.19
N THR A 60 5.94 -12.20 23.06
CA THR A 60 6.24 -10.94 23.76
C THR A 60 6.43 -9.75 22.80
N GLN A 61 6.97 -9.98 21.61
CA GLN A 61 7.17 -8.91 20.64
C GLN A 61 5.85 -8.41 20.02
N LEU A 62 4.90 -9.32 19.78
CA LEU A 62 3.57 -8.96 19.30
C LEU A 62 2.78 -8.20 20.37
N VAL A 63 2.81 -8.67 21.63
CA VAL A 63 2.16 -7.96 22.75
C VAL A 63 2.64 -6.52 22.82
N LYS A 64 3.96 -6.29 22.89
CA LYS A 64 4.56 -4.94 22.91
C LYS A 64 4.10 -4.06 21.74
N PHE A 65 3.92 -4.63 20.56
CA PHE A 65 3.44 -3.89 19.39
C PHE A 65 1.94 -3.57 19.48
N LEU A 66 1.11 -4.55 19.87
CA LEU A 66 -0.33 -4.39 20.02
C LEU A 66 -0.67 -3.37 21.13
N THR A 67 0.09 -3.33 22.22
CA THR A 67 -0.02 -2.30 23.25
C THR A 67 0.14 -0.90 22.66
N LEU A 68 1.22 -0.67 21.91
CA LEU A 68 1.49 0.63 21.30
C LEU A 68 0.44 1.00 20.24
N MET A 69 -0.06 0.02 19.49
CA MET A 69 -1.17 0.21 18.55
C MET A 69 -2.46 0.61 19.27
N HIS A 70 -2.79 -0.04 20.38
CA HIS A 70 -3.97 0.29 21.17
C HIS A 70 -3.94 1.72 21.68
N LEU A 71 -2.80 2.17 22.23
CA LEU A 71 -2.62 3.56 22.65
C LEU A 71 -2.82 4.53 21.46
N LYS A 72 -2.28 4.18 20.30
CA LYS A 72 -2.42 5.00 19.09
C LYS A 72 -3.87 5.12 18.62
N GLU A 73 -4.63 4.04 18.68
CA GLU A 73 -5.99 3.98 18.13
C GLU A 73 -7.05 4.54 19.08
N ASN A 74 -6.88 4.37 20.39
CA ASN A 74 -7.86 4.83 21.39
C ASN A 74 -7.56 6.24 21.92
N ASP A 75 -6.28 6.59 22.06
CA ASP A 75 -5.86 7.83 22.73
C ASP A 75 -5.18 8.82 21.78
N GLU A 76 -5.11 8.49 20.47
CA GLU A 76 -4.46 9.30 19.43
C GLU A 76 -3.03 9.75 19.78
N ILE A 77 -2.28 8.92 20.51
CA ILE A 77 -0.95 9.31 21.04
C ILE A 77 -0.01 9.80 19.93
N THR A 78 0.63 10.94 20.17
CA THR A 78 1.69 11.50 19.32
C THR A 78 3.06 11.11 19.86
N PHE A 79 4.12 11.47 19.12
CA PHE A 79 5.47 11.35 19.64
C PHE A 79 5.72 12.22 20.89
N THR A 80 4.91 13.25 21.15
CA THR A 80 4.99 14.10 22.35
C THR A 80 4.61 13.32 23.60
N GLU A 81 3.47 12.62 23.59
CA GLU A 81 3.02 11.81 24.73
C GLU A 81 4.00 10.67 24.99
N LEU A 82 4.51 10.02 23.93
CA LEU A 82 5.57 9.02 24.07
C LEU A 82 6.86 9.60 24.65
N ASP A 83 7.29 10.80 24.23
CA ASP A 83 8.50 11.45 24.75
C ASP A 83 8.35 11.79 26.24
N ASN A 84 7.19 12.33 26.63
CA ASN A 84 6.89 12.67 28.02
C ASN A 84 6.84 11.43 28.90
N GLY A 85 6.10 10.39 28.51
CA GLY A 85 6.02 9.14 29.27
C GLY A 85 7.40 8.49 29.44
N LEU A 86 8.22 8.46 28.38
CA LEU A 86 9.59 7.95 28.49
C LEU A 86 10.46 8.80 29.44
N ARG A 87 10.32 10.12 29.46
CA ARG A 87 11.08 11.00 30.38
C ARG A 87 10.69 10.81 31.84
N GLU A 88 9.40 10.66 32.11
CA GLU A 88 8.89 10.45 33.46
C GLU A 88 9.37 9.12 34.06
N MET A 89 9.60 8.14 33.20
CA MET A 89 10.23 6.86 33.55
C MET A 89 11.77 6.90 33.55
N GLU A 90 12.38 8.07 33.40
CA GLU A 90 13.84 8.27 33.31
C GLU A 90 14.51 7.53 32.14
N ILE A 91 13.75 7.20 31.08
CA ILE A 91 14.27 6.52 29.89
C ILE A 91 14.79 7.54 28.89
N THR A 92 15.93 7.24 28.27
CA THR A 92 16.51 8.12 27.26
C THR A 92 15.59 8.29 26.05
N THR A 93 15.20 9.53 25.75
CA THR A 93 14.39 9.91 24.57
C THR A 93 15.09 9.62 23.23
N HIS A 94 16.39 9.27 23.28
CA HIS A 94 17.13 8.81 22.11
C HIS A 94 16.49 7.58 21.44
N LYS A 95 15.73 6.76 22.17
CA LYS A 95 14.97 5.64 21.58
C LYS A 95 14.00 6.11 20.49
N LEU A 96 13.27 7.21 20.71
CA LEU A 96 12.36 7.78 19.71
C LEU A 96 13.12 8.33 18.49
N CYS A 97 14.30 8.90 18.72
CA CYS A 97 15.17 9.34 17.63
C CYS A 97 15.64 8.18 16.75
N VAL A 98 15.99 7.04 17.36
CA VAL A 98 16.41 5.83 16.65
C VAL A 98 15.25 5.23 15.85
N VAL A 99 14.05 5.23 16.43
CA VAL A 99 12.83 4.74 15.77
C VAL A 99 12.53 5.52 14.49
N ARG A 100 12.62 6.85 14.58
CA ARG A 100 12.27 7.76 13.48
C ARG A 100 13.38 7.93 12.46
N ARG A 101 14.64 7.99 12.89
CA ARG A 101 15.78 8.10 11.98
C ARG A 101 16.13 6.72 11.44
N ARG A 102 15.57 6.37 10.28
CA ARG A 102 16.03 5.20 9.50
C ARG A 102 17.53 5.31 9.28
N LYS A 103 18.27 4.26 9.65
CA LYS A 103 19.69 4.18 9.33
C LYS A 103 19.81 4.05 7.82
N GLN A 104 20.40 5.05 7.17
CA GLN A 104 20.71 4.94 5.75
C GLN A 104 21.65 3.75 5.55
N VAL A 105 21.20 2.79 4.76
CA VAL A 105 21.99 1.63 4.40
C VAL A 105 22.93 2.04 3.28
N LYS A 106 24.24 1.93 3.50
CA LYS A 106 25.19 1.95 2.40
C LYS A 106 25.00 0.65 1.60
N SER A 107 24.31 0.77 0.48
CA SER A 107 24.15 -0.34 -0.44
C SER A 107 25.41 -0.52 -1.28
N ASN A 108 25.69 -1.78 -1.63
CA ASN A 108 26.68 -2.11 -2.67
C ASN A 108 25.97 -2.55 -3.96
N ILE A 109 24.64 -2.53 -3.97
CA ILE A 109 23.83 -2.80 -5.16
C ILE A 109 23.82 -1.50 -5.97
N PRO A 110 24.06 -1.54 -7.29
CA PRO A 110 23.94 -0.38 -8.16
C PRO A 110 22.58 0.32 -8.01
N ASP A 111 22.56 1.65 -8.02
CA ASP A 111 21.33 2.44 -7.83
C ASP A 111 20.26 2.13 -8.88
N ASP A 112 20.66 1.84 -10.13
CA ASP A 112 19.73 1.46 -11.19
C ASP A 112 18.98 0.15 -10.89
N ILE A 113 19.61 -0.78 -10.17
CA ILE A 113 18.96 -2.03 -9.71
C ILE A 113 18.11 -1.76 -8.46
N LEU A 114 18.58 -0.92 -7.54
CA LEU A 114 17.85 -0.61 -6.31
C LEU A 114 16.47 -0.01 -6.59
N ASP A 115 16.33 0.75 -7.67
CA ASP A 115 15.07 1.41 -8.02
C ASP A 115 14.10 0.53 -8.84
N CYS A 116 14.54 -0.68 -9.23
CA CYS A 116 13.70 -1.68 -9.89
C CYS A 116 12.69 -2.33 -8.93
N VAL A 117 11.58 -2.81 -9.50
CA VAL A 117 10.62 -3.69 -8.82
C VAL A 117 11.17 -5.11 -8.79
N PRO A 118 11.16 -5.82 -7.63
CA PRO A 118 11.68 -7.18 -7.53
C PRO A 118 10.80 -8.16 -8.32
N SER A 119 11.45 -8.99 -9.14
CA SER A 119 10.80 -10.07 -9.88
C SER A 119 10.29 -11.18 -8.96
N ASP A 120 9.42 -12.04 -9.48
CA ASP A 120 8.92 -13.23 -8.77
C ASP A 120 10.09 -14.11 -8.28
N GLU A 121 11.11 -14.29 -9.11
CA GLU A 121 12.31 -15.05 -8.77
C GLU A 121 13.05 -14.45 -7.56
N ILE A 122 13.18 -13.13 -7.49
CA ILE A 122 13.80 -12.46 -6.33
C ILE A 122 12.97 -12.72 -5.08
N LEU A 123 11.65 -12.53 -5.14
CA LEU A 123 10.78 -12.70 -3.98
C LEU A 123 10.77 -14.16 -3.49
N ASP A 124 10.73 -15.12 -4.41
CA ASP A 124 10.76 -16.55 -4.11
C ASP A 124 12.06 -16.98 -3.43
N ARG A 125 13.19 -16.47 -3.90
CA ARG A 125 14.50 -16.76 -3.32
C ARG A 125 14.72 -16.02 -1.99
N LEU A 126 14.10 -14.86 -1.80
CA LEU A 126 14.22 -14.08 -0.57
C LEU A 126 13.38 -14.66 0.57
N ALA A 127 12.18 -15.16 0.28
CA ALA A 127 11.23 -15.68 1.27
C ALA A 127 11.83 -16.65 2.32
N PRO A 128 12.61 -17.69 1.95
CA PRO A 128 13.21 -18.59 2.94
C PRO A 128 14.32 -17.93 3.78
N LEU A 129 14.95 -16.86 3.29
CA LEU A 129 16.05 -16.17 3.97
C LEU A 129 15.57 -15.21 5.07
N VAL A 130 14.30 -14.79 5.03
CA VAL A 130 13.70 -13.91 6.05
C VAL A 130 13.57 -14.65 7.38
N GLY A 131 13.14 -15.92 7.39
CA GLY A 131 12.99 -16.72 8.60
C GLY A 131 11.75 -16.35 9.44
N LYS A 132 11.87 -16.34 10.78
CA LYS A 132 10.73 -16.27 11.72
C LYS A 132 10.13 -14.87 11.97
N ILE A 133 10.49 -13.87 11.17
CA ILE A 133 10.12 -12.46 11.41
C ILE A 133 9.05 -11.96 10.43
N VAL A 134 8.12 -12.85 10.05
CA VAL A 134 7.03 -12.58 9.09
C VAL A 134 6.24 -11.32 9.49
N PHE A 135 5.86 -11.23 10.76
CA PHE A 135 5.06 -10.12 11.28
C PHE A 135 5.80 -8.79 11.16
N GLN A 136 7.08 -8.76 11.57
CA GLN A 136 7.91 -7.56 11.49
C GLN A 136 8.11 -7.12 10.04
N LEU A 137 8.37 -8.09 9.14
CA LEU A 137 8.50 -7.82 7.71
C LEU A 137 7.21 -7.19 7.17
N GLY A 138 6.05 -7.75 7.48
CA GLY A 138 4.76 -7.25 7.02
C GLY A 138 4.48 -5.80 7.42
N ILE A 139 4.62 -5.47 8.70
CA ILE A 139 4.37 -4.12 9.21
C ILE A 139 5.37 -3.11 8.62
N GLU A 140 6.65 -3.47 8.48
CA GLU A 140 7.66 -2.59 7.86
C GLU A 140 7.43 -2.36 6.36
N LEU A 141 6.84 -3.34 5.68
CA LEU A 141 6.37 -3.22 4.30
C LEU A 141 5.03 -2.49 4.18
N GLY A 142 4.38 -2.17 5.30
CA GLY A 142 3.13 -1.42 5.34
C GLY A 142 1.87 -2.25 5.11
N LEU A 143 1.91 -3.56 5.35
CA LEU A 143 0.71 -4.40 5.43
C LEU A 143 -0.05 -4.09 6.73
N SER A 144 -1.36 -4.30 6.71
CA SER A 144 -2.19 -4.16 7.92
C SER A 144 -2.05 -5.38 8.83
N VAL A 145 -2.56 -5.28 10.06
CA VAL A 145 -2.55 -6.42 11.00
C VAL A 145 -3.49 -7.52 10.49
N GLU A 146 -4.63 -7.13 9.93
CA GLU A 146 -5.64 -8.05 9.36
C GLU A 146 -5.09 -8.85 8.17
N ASP A 147 -4.30 -8.20 7.30
CA ASP A 147 -3.59 -8.88 6.21
C ASP A 147 -2.66 -9.96 6.78
N LEU A 148 -1.91 -9.64 7.84
CA LEU A 148 -0.94 -10.56 8.44
C LEU A 148 -1.60 -11.72 9.18
N GLU A 149 -2.72 -11.47 9.85
CA GLU A 149 -3.53 -12.52 10.47
C GLU A 149 -4.10 -13.47 9.42
N SER A 150 -4.66 -12.93 8.33
CA SER A 150 -5.17 -13.73 7.20
C SER A 150 -4.07 -14.58 6.56
N ILE A 151 -2.86 -14.03 6.41
CA ILE A 151 -1.70 -14.76 5.88
C ILE A 151 -1.26 -15.88 6.84
N LYS A 152 -1.24 -15.59 8.15
CA LYS A 152 -0.86 -16.55 9.20
C LYS A 152 -1.83 -17.72 9.28
N GLU A 153 -3.14 -17.45 9.19
CA GLU A 153 -4.19 -18.48 9.17
C GLU A 153 -4.10 -19.36 7.92
N LYS A 154 -3.93 -18.73 6.75
CA LYS A 154 -3.82 -19.44 5.46
C LYS A 154 -2.62 -20.40 5.41
N TRP A 155 -1.49 -20.00 5.97
CA TRP A 155 -0.23 -20.73 5.91
C TRP A 155 0.23 -21.17 7.30
N GLU A 156 -0.62 -21.88 8.02
CA GLU A 156 -0.33 -22.32 9.39
C GLU A 156 0.99 -23.11 9.42
N ARG A 157 1.97 -22.63 10.19
CA ARG A 157 3.31 -23.23 10.40
C ARG A 157 4.30 -23.16 9.23
N ASP A 158 3.89 -22.77 8.03
CA ASP A 158 4.81 -22.56 6.90
C ASP A 158 5.29 -21.11 6.82
N LEU A 159 6.37 -20.81 7.56
CA LEU A 159 6.97 -19.47 7.57
C LEU A 159 7.49 -19.02 6.20
N THR A 160 7.89 -19.95 5.33
CA THR A 160 8.39 -19.59 4.00
C THR A 160 7.23 -19.16 3.12
N ALA A 161 6.13 -19.90 3.13
CA ALA A 161 4.91 -19.50 2.43
C ALA A 161 4.32 -18.19 2.97
N GLN A 162 4.35 -17.98 4.29
CA GLN A 162 3.96 -16.70 4.89
C GLN A 162 4.83 -15.53 4.42
N ASN A 163 6.17 -15.66 4.47
CA ASN A 163 7.09 -14.63 3.99
C ASN A 163 6.87 -14.34 2.50
N LYS A 164 6.65 -15.38 1.69
CA LYS A 164 6.33 -15.24 0.26
C LYS A 164 5.04 -14.44 0.09
N GLU A 165 3.95 -14.84 0.74
CA GLU A 165 2.67 -14.13 0.63
C GLU A 165 2.78 -12.66 1.08
N VAL A 166 3.50 -12.36 2.17
CA VAL A 166 3.79 -10.99 2.60
C VAL A 166 4.49 -10.18 1.50
N LEU A 167 5.57 -10.72 0.92
CA LEU A 167 6.34 -10.05 -0.13
C LEU A 167 5.50 -9.80 -1.39
N PHE A 168 4.69 -10.78 -1.81
CA PHE A 168 3.83 -10.65 -2.98
C PHE A 168 2.65 -9.69 -2.73
N THR A 169 2.05 -9.71 -1.54
CA THR A 169 1.00 -8.77 -1.14
C THR A 169 1.54 -7.35 -1.07
N TRP A 170 2.72 -7.14 -0.48
CA TRP A 170 3.41 -5.86 -0.49
C TRP A 170 3.67 -5.35 -1.90
N ARG A 171 4.21 -6.20 -2.80
CA ARG A 171 4.47 -5.80 -4.19
C ARG A 171 3.19 -5.41 -4.93
N LYS A 172 2.04 -6.00 -4.59
CA LYS A 172 0.72 -5.62 -5.13
C LYS A 172 0.13 -4.38 -4.45
N GLY A 173 0.65 -3.99 -3.29
CA GLY A 173 0.25 -2.82 -2.52
C GLY A 173 0.49 -1.51 -3.27
N ARG A 174 -0.31 -0.47 -2.97
CA ARG A 174 -0.41 0.75 -3.80
C ARG A 174 0.11 2.04 -3.15
N THR A 175 0.64 1.96 -1.93
CA THR A 175 1.02 3.14 -1.15
C THR A 175 2.40 3.67 -1.55
N VAL A 176 3.37 2.78 -1.79
CA VAL A 176 4.76 3.10 -2.12
C VAL A 176 5.23 2.18 -3.25
N LYS A 177 6.03 2.68 -4.21
CA LYS A 177 6.62 1.85 -5.28
C LYS A 177 7.43 0.70 -4.63
N PRO A 178 7.13 -0.57 -4.92
CA PRO A 178 7.76 -1.69 -4.25
C PRO A 178 9.13 -1.96 -4.86
N THR A 179 10.14 -1.17 -4.49
CA THR A 179 11.49 -1.29 -5.06
C THR A 179 12.42 -2.18 -4.24
N ILE A 180 13.49 -2.68 -4.87
CA ILE A 180 14.57 -3.40 -4.19
C ILE A 180 15.18 -2.54 -3.05
N ARG A 181 15.26 -1.21 -3.24
CA ARG A 181 15.71 -0.25 -2.20
C ARG A 181 14.84 -0.30 -0.95
N VAL A 182 13.51 -0.36 -1.11
CA VAL A 182 12.58 -0.46 0.02
C VAL A 182 12.79 -1.79 0.74
N LEU A 183 12.90 -2.91 0.00
CA LEU A 183 13.21 -4.21 0.60
C LEU A 183 14.54 -4.20 1.35
N GLU A 184 15.60 -3.62 0.78
CA GLU A 184 16.91 -3.57 1.42
C GLU A 184 16.83 -2.83 2.76
N GLN A 185 16.15 -1.68 2.77
CA GLN A 185 15.97 -0.89 3.98
C GLN A 185 15.16 -1.66 5.04
N VAL A 186 14.05 -2.28 4.65
CA VAL A 186 13.20 -3.06 5.56
C VAL A 186 13.96 -4.24 6.16
N LEU A 187 14.74 -4.98 5.35
CA LEU A 187 15.55 -6.10 5.84
C LEU A 187 16.62 -5.65 6.84
N VAL A 188 17.16 -4.44 6.69
CA VAL A 188 18.06 -3.85 7.70
C VAL A 188 17.29 -3.45 8.95
N ASP A 189 16.14 -2.81 8.80
CA ASP A 189 15.32 -2.32 9.92
C ASP A 189 14.83 -3.49 10.82
N ILE A 190 14.54 -4.66 10.23
CA ILE A 190 14.17 -5.88 10.96
C ILE A 190 15.37 -6.76 11.38
N GLY A 191 16.61 -6.28 11.19
CA GLY A 191 17.82 -6.93 11.70
C GLY A 191 18.34 -8.13 10.88
N LYS A 192 17.82 -8.38 9.67
CA LYS A 192 18.38 -9.40 8.75
C LYS A 192 19.61 -8.91 8.01
N GLY A 193 19.72 -7.60 7.87
CA GLY A 193 20.80 -6.95 7.12
C GLY A 193 20.62 -7.11 5.61
N ALA A 194 21.35 -6.30 4.85
CA ALA A 194 21.26 -6.29 3.38
C ALA A 194 21.87 -7.53 2.69
N ARG A 195 22.50 -8.45 3.44
CA ARG A 195 23.25 -9.57 2.86
C ARG A 195 22.34 -10.57 2.14
N CYS A 196 21.18 -10.91 2.71
CA CYS A 196 20.26 -11.86 2.07
C CYS A 196 19.79 -11.35 0.70
N LEU A 197 19.46 -10.07 0.60
CA LEU A 197 19.05 -9.48 -0.68
C LEU A 197 20.19 -9.45 -1.70
N LYS A 198 21.42 -9.13 -1.27
CA LYS A 198 22.61 -9.14 -2.14
C LYS A 198 22.86 -10.52 -2.75
N GLU A 199 22.71 -11.58 -1.94
CA GLU A 199 22.88 -12.96 -2.39
C GLU A 199 21.81 -13.38 -3.41
N VAL A 200 20.62 -12.80 -3.35
CA VAL A 200 19.53 -13.07 -4.30
C VAL A 200 19.73 -12.27 -5.59
N VAL A 201 20.05 -10.97 -5.48
CA VAL A 201 20.13 -10.06 -6.62
C VAL A 201 21.34 -10.33 -7.52
N LYS A 202 22.48 -10.77 -6.95
CA LYS A 202 23.71 -11.02 -7.73
C LYS A 202 23.57 -12.08 -8.84
N ASP A 203 22.60 -12.97 -8.68
CA ASP A 203 22.40 -14.12 -9.57
C ASP A 203 21.30 -13.85 -10.62
N VAL A 204 20.64 -12.69 -10.56
CA VAL A 204 19.61 -12.29 -11.53
C VAL A 204 20.24 -11.42 -12.61
N ASP A 205 20.07 -11.78 -13.88
CA ASP A 205 20.55 -10.98 -15.01
C ASP A 205 19.96 -9.54 -14.92
N PRO A 206 20.79 -8.49 -14.87
CA PRO A 206 20.33 -7.10 -14.87
C PRO A 206 19.40 -6.76 -16.03
N LYS A 207 19.48 -7.47 -17.17
CA LYS A 207 18.55 -7.30 -18.29
C LYS A 207 17.14 -7.81 -17.94
N THR A 208 17.04 -8.92 -17.20
CA THR A 208 15.76 -9.45 -16.72
C THR A 208 15.10 -8.49 -15.74
N LEU A 209 15.88 -7.83 -14.88
CA LEU A 209 15.36 -6.81 -13.95
C LEU A 209 14.76 -5.60 -14.67
N ARG A 210 15.42 -5.12 -15.73
CA ARG A 210 14.93 -4.00 -16.55
C ARG A 210 13.73 -4.38 -17.44
N ALA A 211 13.69 -5.63 -17.92
CA ALA A 211 12.58 -6.11 -18.75
C ALA A 211 11.26 -6.18 -17.95
N VAL A 212 11.33 -6.49 -16.65
CA VAL A 212 10.17 -6.45 -15.76
C VAL A 212 9.60 -5.04 -15.65
N GLU A 213 10.42 -3.98 -15.61
CA GLU A 213 9.93 -2.60 -15.61
C GLU A 213 9.14 -2.24 -16.89
N MET A 214 9.54 -2.75 -18.06
CA MET A 214 8.81 -2.51 -19.32
C MET A 214 7.51 -3.32 -19.47
N VAL A 215 7.41 -4.48 -18.84
CA VAL A 215 6.22 -5.37 -18.95
C VAL A 215 5.20 -5.11 -17.84
N THR A 216 5.63 -4.63 -16.66
CA THR A 216 4.75 -4.34 -15.51
C THR A 216 4.13 -2.94 -15.54
N ASP A 217 4.51 -2.07 -16.47
CA ASP A 217 4.15 -0.65 -16.43
C ASP A 217 2.68 -0.33 -16.79
N LEU A 218 1.89 -1.30 -17.25
CA LEU A 218 0.49 -1.03 -17.64
C LEU A 218 -0.57 -2.05 -17.16
N SER A 219 -0.20 -3.26 -16.73
CA SER A 219 -1.19 -4.27 -16.32
C SER A 219 -1.37 -4.45 -14.81
N ASP A 220 -0.37 -4.09 -13.99
CA ASP A 220 -0.40 -4.37 -12.54
C ASP A 220 -0.70 -3.12 -11.68
N TRP A 221 -0.67 -1.93 -12.27
CA TRP A 221 -1.22 -0.73 -11.65
C TRP A 221 -2.74 -0.79 -11.74
N ASN A 222 -3.37 -1.41 -10.75
CA ASN A 222 -4.82 -1.38 -10.56
C ASN A 222 -5.30 0.03 -10.11
N PHE A 223 -4.63 1.09 -10.56
CA PHE A 223 -5.24 2.39 -10.78
C PHE A 223 -6.27 2.20 -11.87
N PRO A 224 -7.48 2.76 -11.78
CA PRO A 224 -8.46 2.58 -12.84
C PRO A 224 -8.03 3.44 -14.05
N LEU A 225 -7.01 3.00 -14.79
CA LEU A 225 -6.48 3.64 -16.00
C LEU A 225 -7.64 3.92 -16.96
N TYR A 226 -8.60 3.00 -17.01
CA TYR A 226 -9.85 3.19 -17.74
C TYR A 226 -10.65 4.42 -17.31
N LYS A 227 -10.72 4.76 -16.01
CA LYS A 227 -11.38 6.00 -15.55
C LYS A 227 -10.63 7.24 -16.02
N VAL A 228 -9.30 7.23 -16.01
CA VAL A 228 -8.51 8.36 -16.52
C VAL A 228 -8.74 8.52 -18.02
N ARG A 229 -8.72 7.42 -18.78
CA ARG A 229 -9.01 7.42 -20.22
C ARG A 229 -10.40 7.95 -20.52
N LEU A 230 -11.41 7.52 -19.76
CA LEU A 230 -12.79 8.03 -19.86
C LEU A 230 -12.86 9.53 -19.53
N GLN A 231 -12.17 10.00 -18.50
CA GLN A 231 -12.15 11.42 -18.12
C GLN A 231 -11.45 12.30 -19.15
N LYS A 232 -10.27 11.89 -19.64
CA LYS A 232 -9.51 12.66 -20.65
C LYS A 232 -10.29 12.78 -21.97
N ASN A 233 -11.14 11.82 -22.29
CA ASN A 233 -11.99 11.83 -23.48
C ASN A 233 -13.44 12.25 -23.21
N TYR A 234 -13.77 12.68 -21.99
CA TYR A 234 -15.15 12.91 -21.55
C TYR A 234 -15.92 13.83 -22.50
N LEU A 235 -15.33 14.97 -22.88
CA LEU A 235 -15.96 15.93 -23.80
C LEU A 235 -16.23 15.32 -25.18
N LYS A 236 -15.31 14.53 -25.72
CA LYS A 236 -15.50 13.88 -27.04
C LYS A 236 -16.59 12.83 -26.99
N ILE A 237 -16.65 12.08 -25.88
CA ILE A 237 -17.66 11.05 -25.71
C ILE A 237 -19.04 11.71 -25.65
N ILE A 238 -19.23 12.74 -24.81
CA ILE A 238 -20.54 13.37 -24.67
C ILE A 238 -21.06 14.07 -25.93
N THR A 239 -20.17 14.54 -26.81
CA THR A 239 -20.57 15.24 -28.04
C THR A 239 -20.82 14.31 -29.23
N ASN A 240 -20.17 13.14 -29.25
CA ASN A 240 -20.05 12.37 -30.50
C ASN A 240 -20.84 11.06 -30.51
N ILE A 241 -21.29 10.54 -29.36
CA ILE A 241 -22.00 9.25 -29.31
C ILE A 241 -23.52 9.41 -29.29
N GLN A 242 -24.23 8.43 -29.86
CA GLN A 242 -25.65 8.18 -29.63
C GLN A 242 -25.75 7.06 -28.59
N HIS A 243 -26.33 7.33 -27.42
CA HIS A 243 -26.27 6.43 -26.27
C HIS A 243 -27.19 5.22 -26.40
N GLU A 244 -28.25 5.25 -27.21
CA GLU A 244 -29.31 4.23 -27.22
C GLU A 244 -28.76 2.82 -27.47
N ASN A 245 -28.01 2.64 -28.57
CA ASN A 245 -27.44 1.35 -28.95
C ASN A 245 -26.35 0.87 -27.96
N ILE A 246 -25.68 1.82 -27.30
CA ILE A 246 -24.63 1.52 -26.32
C ILE A 246 -25.25 1.07 -25.01
N VAL A 247 -26.27 1.76 -24.52
CA VAL A 247 -26.98 1.46 -23.27
C VAL A 247 -27.64 0.09 -23.36
N ASP A 248 -28.33 -0.21 -24.46
CA ASP A 248 -28.94 -1.53 -24.68
C ASP A 248 -27.90 -2.65 -24.62
N HIS A 249 -26.72 -2.43 -25.21
CA HIS A 249 -25.64 -3.39 -25.14
C HIS A 249 -25.14 -3.61 -23.71
N LEU A 250 -24.98 -2.53 -22.93
CA LEU A 250 -24.51 -2.57 -21.56
C LEU A 250 -25.51 -3.23 -20.61
N ILE A 251 -26.82 -3.04 -20.84
CA ILE A 251 -27.89 -3.74 -20.10
C ILE A 251 -27.87 -5.24 -20.42
N ALA A 252 -27.79 -5.60 -21.71
CA ALA A 252 -27.74 -6.99 -22.14
C ALA A 252 -26.52 -7.76 -21.57
N ARG A 253 -25.42 -7.04 -21.32
CA ARG A 253 -24.20 -7.57 -20.69
C ARG A 253 -24.17 -7.43 -19.17
N GLN A 254 -25.25 -6.95 -18.55
CA GLN A 254 -25.38 -6.73 -17.10
C GLN A 254 -24.32 -5.79 -16.51
N VAL A 255 -23.75 -4.89 -17.32
CA VAL A 255 -22.81 -3.86 -16.86
C VAL A 255 -23.57 -2.74 -16.14
N VAL A 256 -24.74 -2.40 -16.66
CA VAL A 256 -25.69 -1.45 -16.06
C VAL A 256 -27.03 -2.14 -15.87
N SER A 257 -27.76 -1.78 -14.82
CA SER A 257 -29.11 -2.31 -14.58
C SER A 257 -30.14 -1.64 -15.49
N VAL A 258 -31.34 -2.22 -15.58
CA VAL A 258 -32.47 -1.60 -16.30
C VAL A 258 -32.83 -0.24 -15.71
N ASP A 259 -32.74 -0.10 -14.38
CA ASP A 259 -33.02 1.17 -13.70
C ASP A 259 -31.92 2.22 -13.94
N ASP A 260 -30.66 1.79 -14.06
CA ASP A 260 -29.57 2.66 -14.52
C ASP A 260 -29.83 3.16 -15.95
N GLY A 261 -30.30 2.27 -16.84
CA GLY A 261 -30.72 2.63 -18.19
C GLY A 261 -31.81 3.70 -18.21
N LYS A 262 -32.86 3.54 -17.39
CA LYS A 262 -33.91 4.56 -17.24
C LYS A 262 -33.38 5.90 -16.73
N LYS A 263 -32.43 5.88 -15.79
CA LYS A 263 -31.78 7.11 -15.30
C LYS A 263 -30.99 7.80 -16.41
N ILE A 264 -30.27 7.05 -17.23
CA ILE A 264 -29.56 7.59 -18.41
C ILE A 264 -30.57 8.25 -19.36
N GLU A 265 -31.66 7.55 -19.69
CA GLU A 265 -32.71 8.04 -20.59
C GLU A 265 -33.51 9.24 -20.06
N SER A 266 -33.45 9.51 -18.76
CA SER A 266 -34.14 10.66 -18.16
C SER A 266 -33.55 12.02 -18.53
N GLY A 267 -32.36 12.05 -19.15
CA GLY A 267 -31.75 13.28 -19.66
C GLY A 267 -32.58 13.92 -20.78
N LYS A 268 -32.69 15.25 -20.80
CA LYS A 268 -33.54 15.99 -21.75
C LYS A 268 -32.88 16.14 -23.12
N THR A 269 -31.55 16.16 -23.16
CA THR A 269 -30.77 16.32 -24.38
C THR A 269 -29.84 15.11 -24.59
N PRO A 270 -29.44 14.79 -25.83
CA PRO A 270 -28.48 13.72 -26.08
C PRO A 270 -27.19 13.87 -25.26
N GLN A 271 -26.70 15.11 -25.08
CA GLN A 271 -25.52 15.41 -24.29
C GLN A 271 -25.72 15.14 -22.79
N GLU A 272 -26.91 15.44 -22.25
CA GLU A 272 -27.26 15.11 -20.87
C GLU A 272 -27.35 13.58 -20.66
N LYS A 273 -27.94 12.86 -21.61
CA LYS A 273 -27.99 11.39 -21.57
C LYS A 273 -26.58 10.79 -21.63
N ASN A 274 -25.72 11.29 -22.52
CA ASN A 274 -24.32 10.87 -22.59
C ASN A 274 -23.54 11.20 -21.31
N ARG A 275 -23.78 12.36 -20.69
CA ARG A 275 -23.20 12.72 -19.39
C ARG A 275 -23.62 11.72 -18.31
N ASN A 276 -24.91 11.39 -18.22
CA ASN A 276 -25.41 10.40 -17.27
C ASN A 276 -24.79 9.02 -17.49
N LEU A 277 -24.62 8.60 -18.76
CA LEU A 277 -23.92 7.37 -19.10
C LEU A 277 -22.46 7.41 -18.64
N MET A 278 -21.73 8.50 -18.90
CA MET A 278 -20.33 8.63 -18.50
C MET A 278 -20.14 8.66 -16.98
N ASP A 279 -21.01 9.36 -16.26
CA ASP A 279 -20.98 9.40 -14.80
C ASP A 279 -21.26 8.01 -14.22
N MET A 280 -22.10 7.21 -14.87
CA MET A 280 -22.33 5.80 -14.54
C MET A 280 -21.06 4.96 -14.79
N MET A 281 -20.45 5.09 -15.98
CA MET A 281 -19.25 4.33 -16.35
C MET A 281 -18.05 4.60 -15.45
N LEU A 282 -17.89 5.83 -14.97
CA LEU A 282 -16.84 6.18 -14.00
C LEU A 282 -17.02 5.49 -12.63
N ARG A 283 -18.22 5.01 -12.31
CA ARG A 283 -18.49 4.22 -11.09
C ARG A 283 -18.33 2.72 -11.30
N LYS A 284 -18.29 2.24 -12.56
CA LYS A 284 -18.11 0.81 -12.87
C LYS A 284 -16.65 0.38 -12.77
N ASN A 285 -16.45 -0.93 -12.71
CA ASN A 285 -15.13 -1.58 -12.72
C ASN A 285 -14.56 -1.65 -14.15
N GLU A 286 -13.35 -2.19 -14.29
CA GLU A 286 -12.64 -2.29 -15.57
C GLU A 286 -13.39 -3.12 -16.62
N MET A 287 -14.07 -4.19 -16.19
CA MET A 287 -14.92 -5.01 -17.08
C MET A 287 -16.03 -4.18 -17.73
N GLY A 288 -16.63 -3.25 -16.97
CA GLY A 288 -17.61 -2.34 -17.53
C GLY A 288 -17.04 -1.44 -18.62
N PHE A 289 -15.80 -0.97 -18.45
CA PHE A 289 -15.11 -0.19 -19.49
C PHE A 289 -14.89 -1.00 -20.76
N TYR A 290 -14.41 -2.25 -20.67
CA TYR A 290 -14.18 -3.07 -21.86
C TYR A 290 -15.46 -3.32 -22.65
N GLU A 291 -16.57 -3.62 -21.98
CA GLU A 291 -17.86 -3.80 -22.66
C GLU A 291 -18.38 -2.48 -23.25
N PHE A 292 -18.07 -1.32 -22.66
CA PHE A 292 -18.35 -0.01 -23.25
C PHE A 292 -17.53 0.25 -24.53
N ILE A 293 -16.23 -0.02 -24.52
CA ILE A 293 -15.38 0.08 -25.73
C ILE A 293 -15.87 -0.87 -26.82
N LYS A 294 -16.29 -2.08 -26.44
CA LYS A 294 -16.87 -3.06 -27.35
C LYS A 294 -18.21 -2.60 -27.92
N ALA A 295 -19.04 -1.93 -27.12
CA ALA A 295 -20.27 -1.30 -27.58
C ALA A 295 -19.99 -0.26 -28.67
N LEU A 296 -19.01 0.61 -28.45
CA LEU A 296 -18.60 1.62 -29.42
C LEU A 296 -18.09 0.96 -30.71
N ARG A 297 -17.25 -0.07 -30.62
CA ARG A 297 -16.70 -0.78 -31.79
C ARG A 297 -17.74 -1.54 -32.63
N LYS A 298 -18.93 -1.83 -32.08
CA LYS A 298 -20.01 -2.46 -32.85
C LYS A 298 -20.57 -1.55 -33.93
N ASP A 299 -20.52 -0.24 -33.70
CA ASP A 299 -20.87 0.75 -34.71
C ASP A 299 -19.58 1.26 -35.36
N SER A 300 -19.46 1.08 -36.68
CA SER A 300 -18.30 1.55 -37.44
C SER A 300 -18.07 3.06 -37.29
N VAL A 301 -19.11 3.85 -37.00
CA VAL A 301 -19.00 5.31 -36.80
C VAL A 301 -18.18 5.65 -35.56
N TYR A 302 -18.14 4.77 -34.54
CA TYR A 302 -17.43 5.02 -33.28
C TYR A 302 -16.16 4.20 -33.09
N ALA A 303 -15.77 3.39 -34.07
CA ALA A 303 -14.58 2.55 -33.99
C ALA A 303 -13.31 3.38 -33.71
N ASP A 304 -13.14 4.50 -34.42
CA ASP A 304 -11.99 5.40 -34.24
C ASP A 304 -11.99 6.07 -32.86
N LEU A 305 -13.17 6.42 -32.33
CA LEU A 305 -13.31 6.99 -31.01
C LEU A 305 -12.97 5.96 -29.93
N ALA A 306 -13.41 4.72 -30.09
CA ALA A 306 -13.09 3.62 -29.18
C ALA A 306 -11.57 3.37 -29.11
N ASP A 307 -10.91 3.33 -30.27
CA ASP A 307 -9.47 3.22 -30.40
C ASP A 307 -8.73 4.39 -29.74
N GLN A 308 -9.22 5.61 -29.95
CA GLN A 308 -8.65 6.80 -29.33
C GLN A 308 -8.74 6.75 -27.80
N ILE A 309 -9.88 6.34 -27.24
CA ILE A 309 -10.06 6.22 -25.78
C ILE A 309 -9.12 5.16 -25.22
N GLU A 310 -9.04 3.98 -25.85
CA GLU A 310 -8.21 2.87 -25.37
C GLU A 310 -6.71 3.19 -25.45
N LYS A 311 -6.26 3.87 -26.52
CA LYS A 311 -4.87 4.28 -26.74
C LYS A 311 -4.51 5.61 -26.07
N THR A 312 -5.42 6.23 -25.31
CA THR A 312 -5.14 7.50 -24.63
C THR A 312 -4.04 7.30 -23.60
N ASP A 313 -2.96 8.07 -23.78
CA ASP A 313 -1.82 8.10 -22.88
C ASP A 313 -2.22 8.66 -21.50
N VAL A 314 -1.75 8.02 -20.44
CA VAL A 314 -2.11 8.33 -19.05
C VAL A 314 -0.83 8.68 -18.29
N THR A 315 -0.71 9.93 -17.87
CA THR A 315 0.46 10.40 -17.14
C THR A 315 0.25 10.36 -15.63
N SER A 316 1.33 10.38 -14.85
CA SER A 316 1.28 10.47 -13.38
C SER A 316 0.52 11.71 -12.88
N ARG A 317 0.51 12.80 -13.65
CA ARG A 317 -0.25 14.02 -13.36
C ARG A 317 -1.76 13.82 -13.52
N ASP A 318 -2.18 13.07 -14.53
CA ASP A 318 -3.59 12.75 -14.75
C ASP A 318 -4.13 11.89 -13.60
N MET A 319 -3.33 10.93 -13.15
CA MET A 319 -3.65 10.08 -11.98
C MET A 319 -3.80 10.90 -10.69
N ALA A 320 -2.90 11.86 -10.45
CA ALA A 320 -3.00 12.75 -9.29
C ALA A 320 -4.26 13.64 -9.32
N THR A 321 -4.71 14.04 -10.52
CA THR A 321 -5.92 14.85 -10.70
C THR A 321 -7.19 14.05 -10.40
N LEU A 322 -7.28 12.81 -10.90
CA LEU A 322 -8.41 11.90 -10.60
C LEU A 322 -8.57 11.69 -9.08
N ARG A 323 -7.47 11.53 -8.34
CA ARG A 323 -7.50 11.37 -6.87
C ARG A 323 -8.08 12.57 -6.12
N LYS A 324 -7.94 13.78 -6.67
CA LYS A 324 -8.51 15.01 -6.07
C LYS A 324 -10.00 15.15 -6.37
N CYS A 325 -10.46 14.65 -7.50
CA CYS A 325 -11.87 14.76 -7.92
C CYS A 325 -12.78 13.66 -7.34
N LEU A 326 -12.21 12.58 -6.79
CA LEU A 326 -12.95 11.46 -6.19
C LEU A 326 -13.07 11.52 -4.65
N LYS A 327 -12.50 12.56 -4.02
CA LYS A 327 -12.71 12.86 -2.59
C LYS A 327 -13.85 13.86 -2.45
#